data_AF-A0AAD4X2N0-F1
#
_entry.id   AF-A0AAD4X2N0-F1
#
_cell.length_a   1.000
_cell.length_b   1.000
_cell.length_c   1.000
_cell.angle_alpha   90.00
_cell.angle_beta   90.00
_cell.angle_gamma   90.00
#
_symmetry.space_group_name_H-M   'P 1'
#
loop_
_entity.id
_entity.type
_entity.pdbx_description
1 polymer ?
#
loop_
_entity_poly.entity_id
_entity_poly.type
_entity_poly.pdbx_seq_one_letter_code
_entity_poly.pdbx_strand_id
1 'polypeptide(L)'
;RFGTPQNISEEDAVKWGKYARFRVKIDITKPLPKEMKVILASGKIRMAQFRYEKLPILCYFCGLFGYAMKQCPVLSTNLEKLKLPP
;
A
#
# COMPACT_ATOMS: atom_id res chain seq x y z
N ARG A 1 15.49 11.22 -5.16
CA ARG A 1 16.32 11.21 -3.93
C ARG A 1 15.37 11.52 -2.78
N PHE A 2 15.27 10.64 -1.79
CA PHE A 2 14.64 11.00 -0.52
C PHE A 2 15.59 12.00 0.16
N GLY A 3 15.05 13.08 0.73
CA GLY A 3 15.86 14.08 1.43
C GLY A 3 16.51 13.48 2.68
N THR A 4 17.34 14.28 3.36
CA THR A 4 17.91 13.88 4.65
C THR A 4 16.78 13.68 5.66
N PRO A 5 16.61 12.49 6.26
CA PRO A 5 15.65 12.28 7.33
C PRO A 5 15.99 13.21 8.50
N GLN A 6 15.04 14.01 8.96
CA GLN A 6 15.17 14.76 10.21
C GLN A 6 14.60 13.94 11.36
N ASN A 7 15.33 13.88 12.47
CA ASN A 7 14.79 13.35 13.71
C ASN A 7 13.72 14.32 14.22
N ILE A 8 12.56 13.77 14.57
CA ILE A 8 11.42 14.53 15.10
C ILE A 8 11.56 14.49 16.63
N SER A 9 11.57 15.65 17.30
CA SER A 9 11.53 15.72 18.77
C SER A 9 10.18 15.22 19.30
N GLU A 10 10.08 14.88 20.58
CA GLU A 10 8.78 14.48 21.15
C GLU A 10 7.73 15.60 21.06
N GLU A 11 8.12 16.87 21.19
CA GLU A 11 7.18 17.99 21.04
C GLU A 11 6.68 18.15 19.59
N ASP A 12 7.55 17.89 18.61
CA ASP A 12 7.19 17.93 17.20
C ASP A 12 6.42 16.68 16.77
N ALA A 13 6.64 15.53 17.42
CA ALA A 13 5.88 14.31 17.19
C ALA A 13 4.41 14.47 17.60
N VAL A 14 4.08 15.32 18.57
CA VAL A 14 2.68 15.63 18.92
C VAL A 14 1.99 16.44 17.81
N LYS A 15 2.74 17.29 17.10
CA LYS A 15 2.22 18.10 15.97
C LYS A 15 1.99 17.26 14.73
N TRP A 16 2.79 16.21 14.53
CA TRP A 16 2.66 15.28 13.42
C TRP A 16 1.68 14.18 13.86
N GLY A 17 0.50 14.11 13.25
CA GLY A 17 -0.51 13.12 13.62
C GLY A 17 0.00 11.66 13.60
N LYS A 18 -0.88 10.69 13.88
CA LYS A 18 -0.54 9.26 14.05
C LYS A 18 0.15 8.56 12.85
N TYR A 19 0.44 9.25 11.76
CA TYR A 19 0.96 8.67 10.51
C TYR A 19 2.08 9.50 9.91
N ALA A 20 3.14 8.84 9.46
CA ALA A 20 4.14 9.42 8.56
C ALA A 20 3.61 9.39 7.12
N ARG A 21 3.81 10.48 6.37
CA ARG A 21 3.47 10.57 4.94
C ARG A 21 4.74 10.65 4.12
N PHE A 22 4.81 9.86 3.05
CA PHE A 22 5.95 9.86 2.12
C PHE A 22 5.45 9.72 0.68
N ARG A 23 6.16 10.33 -0.26
CA ARG A 23 5.89 10.20 -1.70
C ARG A 23 6.96 9.32 -2.33
N VAL A 24 6.54 8.18 -2.88
CA VAL A 24 7.40 7.17 -3.48
C VAL A 24 7.00 6.92 -4.93
N LYS A 25 7.94 6.48 -5.76
CA LYS A 25 7.63 5.85 -7.05
C LYS A 25 7.35 4.37 -6.77
N ILE A 26 6.22 3.86 -7.27
CA ILE A 26 5.82 2.46 -7.13
C ILE A 26 5.55 1.85 -8.50
N ASP A 27 5.83 0.56 -8.62
CA ASP A 27 5.46 -0.23 -9.78
C ASP A 27 3.99 -0.65 -9.67
N ILE A 28 3.14 -0.04 -10.49
CA ILE A 28 1.68 -0.26 -10.47
C ILE A 28 1.27 -1.60 -11.08
N THR A 29 2.20 -2.32 -11.71
CA THR A 29 1.96 -3.67 -12.25
C THR A 29 2.02 -4.74 -11.16
N LYS A 30 2.37 -4.34 -9.93
CA LYS A 30 2.46 -5.22 -8.76
C LYS A 30 1.44 -4.78 -7.69
N PRO A 31 0.98 -5.72 -6.85
CA PRO A 31 0.12 -5.37 -5.73
C PRO A 31 0.78 -4.36 -4.79
N LEU A 32 -0.04 -3.46 -4.23
CA LEU A 32 0.41 -2.51 -3.22
C LEU A 32 0.84 -3.22 -1.92
N PRO A 33 2.03 -2.89 -1.38
CA PRO A 33 2.43 -3.35 -0.06
C PRO A 33 1.42 -2.94 1.03
N LYS A 34 0.91 -3.89 1.81
CA LYS A 34 0.02 -3.56 2.95
C LYS A 34 0.80 -3.25 4.21
N GLU A 35 1.97 -3.87 4.34
CA GLU A 35 2.83 -3.75 5.50
C GLU A 35 4.30 -3.86 5.10
N MET A 36 5.18 -3.34 5.95
CA MET A 36 6.62 -3.44 5.82
C MET A 36 7.27 -3.70 7.17
N LYS A 37 8.27 -4.59 7.16
CA LYS A 37 9.16 -4.80 8.29
C LYS A 37 10.14 -3.63 8.39
N VAL A 38 10.11 -2.92 9.51
CA VAL A 38 11.04 -1.84 9.86
C VAL A 38 11.97 -2.34 10.96
N ILE A 39 13.28 -2.23 10.71
CA ILE A 39 14.31 -2.53 11.70
C ILE A 39 14.76 -1.20 12.30
N LEU A 40 14.54 -1.03 13.60
CA LEU A 40 14.97 0.15 14.33
C LEU A 40 16.48 0.10 14.59
N ALA A 41 17.10 1.24 14.86
CA ALA A 41 18.51 1.31 15.25
C ALA A 41 18.85 0.43 16.48
N SER A 42 17.86 0.19 17.35
CA SER A 42 17.97 -0.74 18.49
C SER A 42 17.93 -2.23 18.12
N GLY A 43 17.83 -2.58 16.83
CA GLY A 43 17.66 -3.96 16.35
C GLY A 43 16.24 -4.50 16.48
N LYS A 44 15.34 -3.78 17.17
CA LYS A 44 13.93 -4.17 17.30
C LYS A 44 13.22 -4.12 15.95
N ILE A 45 12.42 -5.15 15.70
CA ILE A 45 11.58 -5.25 14.51
C ILE A 45 10.20 -4.67 14.82
N ARG A 46 9.69 -3.82 13.93
CA ARG A 46 8.31 -3.32 13.95
C ARG A 46 7.65 -3.55 12.60
N MET A 47 6.37 -3.88 12.59
CA MET A 47 5.56 -3.93 11.38
C MET A 47 4.89 -2.57 11.20
N ALA A 48 5.19 -1.90 10.09
CA ALA A 48 4.53 -0.67 9.69
C ALA A 48 3.39 -1.00 8.73
N GLN A 49 2.18 -0.55 9.02
CA GLN A 49 1.04 -0.67 8.11
C GLN A 49 0.98 0.53 7.17
N PHE A 50 0.69 0.29 5.90
CA PHE A 50 0.55 1.35 4.91
C PHE A 50 -0.90 1.73 4.68
N ARG A 51 -1.12 3.04 4.59
CA ARG A 51 -2.36 3.65 4.10
C ARG A 51 -2.01 4.55 2.93
N TYR A 52 -2.83 4.51 1.90
CA TYR A 52 -2.60 5.22 0.65
C TYR A 52 -3.62 6.34 0.49
N GLU A 53 -3.15 7.51 0.08
CA GLU A 53 -4.00 8.66 -0.24
C GLU A 53 -4.11 8.79 -1.77
N LYS A 54 -5.30 9.14 -2.29
CA LYS A 54 -5.56 9.41 -3.72
C LYS A 54 -5.16 8.26 -4.66
N LEU A 55 -5.45 7.03 -4.27
CA LEU A 55 -5.27 5.87 -5.15
C LEU A 55 -6.17 6.02 -6.39
N PRO A 56 -5.63 5.83 -7.61
CA PRO A 56 -6.45 5.53 -8.79
C PRO A 56 -7.33 4.29 -8.53
N ILE A 57 -8.22 3.98 -9.47
CA ILE A 57 -9.08 2.81 -9.38
C ILE A 57 -8.23 1.56 -9.10
N LEU A 58 -8.44 0.96 -7.93
CA LEU A 58 -7.76 -0.23 -7.44
C LEU A 58 -8.73 -1.41 -7.46
N CYS A 59 -8.28 -2.52 -8.02
CA CYS A 59 -9.04 -3.76 -7.97
C CYS A 59 -8.87 -4.43 -6.60
N TYR A 60 -9.92 -4.45 -5.77
CA TYR A 60 -9.88 -5.10 -4.45
C TYR A 60 -9.70 -6.63 -4.48
N PHE A 61 -9.82 -7.26 -5.66
CA PHE A 61 -9.59 -8.70 -5.81
C PHE A 61 -8.11 -9.03 -6.05
N CYS A 62 -7.52 -8.46 -7.11
CA CYS A 62 -6.14 -8.78 -7.53
C CYS A 62 -5.09 -7.77 -7.05
N GLY A 63 -5.49 -6.59 -6.56
CA GLY A 63 -4.60 -5.57 -6.01
C GLY A 63 -3.89 -4.69 -7.05
N LEU A 64 -4.29 -4.74 -8.32
CA LEU A 64 -3.72 -3.94 -9.41
C LEU A 64 -4.55 -2.68 -9.72
N PHE A 65 -3.89 -1.70 -10.35
CA PHE A 65 -4.49 -0.44 -10.75
C PHE A 65 -5.13 -0.47 -12.14
N GLY A 66 -6.10 0.42 -12.34
CA GLY A 66 -6.67 0.75 -13.65
C GLY A 66 -8.09 0.24 -13.86
N TYR A 67 -8.61 -0.61 -12.97
CA TYR A 67 -9.94 -1.22 -13.12
C TYR A 67 -10.57 -1.62 -11.78
N ALA A 68 -11.90 -1.61 -11.73
CA ALA A 68 -12.66 -2.05 -10.56
C ALA A 68 -12.71 -3.59 -10.48
N MET A 69 -13.10 -4.15 -9.34
CA MET A 69 -13.24 -5.59 -9.15
C MET A 69 -14.10 -6.27 -10.22
N LYS A 70 -15.19 -5.62 -10.66
CA LYS A 70 -16.11 -6.13 -11.70
C LYS A 70 -15.44 -6.29 -13.07
N GLN A 71 -14.35 -5.57 -13.31
CA GLN A 71 -13.59 -5.57 -14.57
C GLN A 71 -12.27 -6.34 -14.40
N CYS A 72 -12.14 -7.12 -13.33
CA CYS A 72 -10.88 -7.80 -13.02
C CYS A 72 -10.68 -9.01 -13.94
N PRO A 73 -9.60 -9.03 -14.75
CA PRO A 73 -9.34 -10.13 -15.66
C PRO A 73 -9.04 -11.43 -14.90
N VAL A 74 -8.44 -11.34 -13.71
CA VAL A 74 -8.18 -12.52 -12.86
C VAL A 74 -9.49 -13.09 -12.31
N LEU A 75 -10.42 -12.22 -11.93
CA LEU A 75 -11.72 -12.65 -11.42
C LEU A 75 -12.56 -13.30 -12.53
N SER A 76 -12.63 -12.68 -13.72
CA SER A 76 -13.37 -13.24 -14.85
C SER A 76 -12.86 -14.64 -15.21
N THR A 77 -11.54 -14.81 -15.33
CA THR A 77 -10.95 -16.14 -15.58
C THR A 77 -11.26 -17.15 -14.47
N ASN A 78 -11.32 -16.72 -13.21
CA ASN A 78 -11.67 -17.62 -12.10
C ASN A 78 -13.15 -18.03 -12.13
N LEU A 79 -14.06 -17.11 -12.48
CA LEU A 79 -15.49 -17.40 -12.59
C LEU A 79 -15.78 -18.35 -13.77
N GLU A 80 -15.12 -18.14 -14.91
CA GLU A 80 -15.19 -19.06 -16.06
C GLU A 80 -14.77 -20.49 -15.68
N LYS A 81 -13.68 -20.63 -14.92
CA LYS A 81 -13.22 -21.94 -14.41
C LYS A 81 -14.24 -22.61 -13.48
N LEU A 82 -15.02 -21.83 -12.75
CA LEU A 82 -16.06 -22.33 -11.85
C LEU A 82 -17.38 -22.65 -12.58
N LYS A 83 -17.45 -22.44 -13.90
CA LYS A 83 -18.68 -22.59 -14.71
C LYS A 83 -19.88 -21.81 -14.17
N LEU A 84 -19.62 -20.70 -13.46
CA LEU A 84 -20.69 -19.83 -12.98
C LEU A 84 -21.19 -18.98 -14.17
N PRO A 85 -22.50 -18.85 -14.37
CA PRO A 85 -23.03 -17.95 -15.39
C PRO A 85 -22.59 -16.50 -15.11
N PRO A 86 -22.45 -15.67 -16.17
CA PRO A 86 -21.97 -14.29 -16.07
C PRO A 86 -22.87 -13.39 -15.21
#